data_AF-A0A7X7SUH2-F1
#
_entry.id   AF-A0A7X7SUH2-F1
#
_cell.length_a   1.000
_cell.length_b   1.000
_cell.length_c   1.000
_cell.angle_alpha   90.00
_cell.angle_beta   90.00
_cell.angle_gamma   90.00
#
_symmetry.space_group_name_H-M   'P 1'
#
loop_
_entity.id
_entity.type
_entity.pdbx_description
1 polymer ?
#
loop_
_entity_poly.entity_id
_entity_poly.type
_entity_poly.pdbx_seq_one_letter_code
_entity_poly.pdbx_strand_id
1 'polypeptide(L)'
;MNAYLKLRKQRILCHECGFNFILRTNIVEPNCYISNNTKLAVTLETFDIISECDIAKHINTSYSTVNRIINSYYEIHHPHRNNLL
;
A
#
# COMPACT_ATOMS: atom_id res chain seq x y z
N MET A 1 -13.17 17.33 -11.44
CA MET A 1 -12.09 17.75 -12.35
C MET A 1 -10.80 17.27 -11.71
N ASN A 2 -10.16 16.22 -12.23
CA ASN A 2 -8.99 15.62 -11.58
C ASN A 2 -7.72 16.00 -12.35
N ALA A 3 -6.77 16.64 -11.68
CA ALA A 3 -5.46 16.94 -12.23
C ALA A 3 -4.52 15.75 -12.00
N TYR A 4 -3.89 15.24 -13.05
CA TYR A 4 -2.92 14.15 -12.96
C TYR A 4 -1.49 14.68 -13.19
N LEU A 5 -0.60 14.42 -12.23
CA LEU A 5 0.81 14.78 -12.32
C LEU A 5 1.58 13.60 -12.94
N LYS A 6 2.04 13.75 -14.19
CA LYS A 6 2.82 12.72 -14.88
C LYS A 6 4.33 12.95 -14.65
N LEU A 7 4.89 12.25 -13.68
CA LEU A 7 6.32 12.35 -13.34
C LEU A 7 7.16 11.48 -14.29
N ARG A 8 8.21 12.05 -14.88
CA ARG A 8 9.26 11.32 -15.61
C ARG A 8 10.53 11.25 -14.76
N LYS A 9 11.11 10.06 -14.62
CA LYS A 9 12.46 9.91 -14.03
C LYS A 9 13.47 10.70 -14.87
N GLN A 10 14.20 11.61 -14.23
CA GLN A 10 15.27 12.35 -14.88
C GLN A 10 16.52 11.46 -14.94
N ARG A 11 17.04 11.29 -16.16
CA ARG A 11 18.32 10.63 -16.44
C ARG A 11 19.28 11.71 -16.91
N ILE A 12 20.45 11.81 -16.29
CA ILE A 12 21.51 12.74 -16.67
C ILE A 12 22.65 11.94 -17.30
N LEU A 13 23.16 12.46 -18.41
CA LEU A 13 24.38 12.02 -19.05
C LEU A 13 25.54 12.89 -18.55
N CYS A 14 26.54 12.25 -17.94
CA CYS A 14 27.82 12.87 -17.63
C CYS A 14 28.59 13.11 -18.94
N HIS A 15 28.88 14.36 -19.29
CA HIS A 15 29.60 14.69 -20.54
C HIS A 15 31.09 14.31 -20.48
N GLU A 16 31.66 14.25 -19.27
CA GLU A 16 33.08 13.99 -19.05
C GLU A 16 33.41 12.48 -19.05
N CYS A 17 32.46 11.67 -18.59
CA CYS A 17 32.64 10.24 -18.37
C CYS A 17 31.72 9.36 -19.23
N GLY A 18 30.79 9.95 -19.98
CA GLY A 18 29.82 9.24 -20.84
C GLY A 18 28.80 8.38 -20.07
N PHE A 19 28.83 8.40 -18.73
CA PHE A 19 27.98 7.57 -17.89
C PHE A 19 26.59 8.20 -17.72
N ASN A 20 25.56 7.36 -17.79
CA ASN A 20 24.18 7.76 -17.54
C ASN A 20 23.75 7.37 -16.13
N PHE A 21 23.26 8.32 -15.34
CA PHE A 21 22.70 8.05 -14.03
C PHE A 21 21.31 8.67 -13.86
N ILE A 22 20.50 8.04 -13.01
CA ILE A 22 19.20 8.56 -12.62
C ILE A 22 19.40 9.49 -11.43
N LEU A 23 18.78 10.67 -11.45
CA LEU A 23 18.81 11.58 -10.31
C LEU A 23 18.13 10.93 -9.11
N ARG A 24 18.83 10.91 -7.96
CA ARG A 24 18.23 10.51 -6.69
C ARG A 24 17.41 11.69 -6.16
N THR A 25 16.18 11.41 -5.79
CA THR A 25 15.27 12.37 -5.17
C THR A 25 14.75 11.79 -3.86
N ASN A 26 14.43 12.61 -2.87
CA ASN A 26 13.82 12.13 -1.62
C ASN A 26 12.37 11.63 -1.81
N ILE A 27 11.76 11.92 -2.96
CA ILE A 27 10.36 11.61 -3.26
C ILE A 27 10.18 10.12 -3.56
N VAL A 28 11.14 9.48 -4.23
CA VAL A 28 11.06 8.07 -4.64
C VAL A 28 12.43 7.40 -4.53
N GLU A 29 12.44 6.20 -3.94
CA GLU A 29 13.64 5.38 -3.87
C GLU A 29 14.17 4.97 -5.27
N PRO A 30 15.48 4.68 -5.38
CA PRO A 30 16.05 4.10 -6.59
C PRO A 30 15.25 2.87 -7.04
N ASN A 31 15.03 2.77 -8.35
CA ASN A 31 14.27 1.67 -8.98
C ASN A 31 12.80 1.52 -8.54
N CYS A 32 12.23 2.47 -7.80
CA CYS A 32 10.81 2.47 -7.41
C CYS A 32 9.96 3.35 -8.33
N TYR A 33 8.66 3.05 -8.41
CA TYR A 33 7.65 3.87 -9.11
C TYR A 33 6.67 4.56 -8.15
N ILE A 34 6.50 4.01 -6.96
CA ILE A 34 5.61 4.54 -5.92
C ILE A 34 6.41 5.45 -5.00
N SER A 35 5.88 6.65 -4.73
CA SER A 35 6.52 7.64 -3.86
C SER A 35 6.65 7.14 -2.42
N ASN A 36 7.67 7.64 -1.72
CA ASN A 36 7.89 7.32 -0.31
C ASN A 36 6.71 7.81 0.56
N ASN A 37 6.09 8.93 0.19
CA ASN A 37 4.89 9.43 0.87
C ASN A 37 3.70 8.48 0.72
N THR A 38 3.50 7.91 -0.48
CA THR A 38 2.44 6.91 -0.70
C THR A 38 2.70 5.65 0.11
N LYS A 39 3.95 5.17 0.17
CA LYS A 39 4.32 4.02 1.01
C LYS A 39 4.06 4.30 2.50
N LEU A 40 4.40 5.50 2.96
CA LEU A 40 4.14 5.93 4.33
C LEU A 40 2.63 6.01 4.62
N ALA A 41 1.85 6.60 3.73
CA ALA A 41 0.40 6.69 3.87
C ALA A 41 -0.24 5.28 3.96
N VAL A 42 0.15 4.36 3.09
CA VAL A 42 -0.30 2.95 3.18
C VAL A 42 0.09 2.33 4.52
N THR A 43 1.30 2.59 5.01
CA THR A 43 1.75 2.06 6.30
C THR A 43 0.92 2.63 7.45
N LEU A 44 0.62 3.93 7.43
CA LEU A 44 -0.25 4.58 8.41
C LEU A 44 -1.66 3.99 8.37
N GLU A 45 -2.25 3.84 7.18
CA GLU A 45 -3.56 3.20 7.03
C GLU A 45 -3.54 1.74 7.50
N THR A 46 -2.45 0.99 7.29
CA THR A 46 -2.35 -0.38 7.81
C THR A 46 -2.25 -0.45 9.33
N PHE A 47 -1.75 0.59 10.00
CA PHE A 47 -1.83 0.67 11.46
C PHE A 47 -3.26 0.92 11.94
N ASP A 48 -4.09 1.61 11.14
CA ASP A 48 -5.51 1.82 11.42
C ASP A 48 -6.37 0.59 11.07
N ILE A 49 -5.83 -0.39 10.34
CA ILE A 49 -6.46 -1.71 10.17
C ILE A 49 -6.39 -2.43 11.51
N ILE A 50 -7.53 -2.46 12.21
CA ILE A 50 -7.65 -3.11 13.51
C ILE A 50 -7.60 -4.63 13.31
N SER A 51 -6.66 -5.30 13.98
CA SER A 51 -6.59 -6.76 13.96
C SER A 51 -7.83 -7.38 14.60
N GLU A 52 -8.24 -8.58 14.19
CA GLU A 52 -9.34 -9.31 14.84
C GLU A 52 -9.09 -9.53 16.34
N CYS A 53 -7.82 -9.66 16.75
CA CYS A 53 -7.41 -9.72 18.14
C CYS A 53 -7.72 -8.42 18.89
N ASP A 54 -7.48 -7.28 18.26
CA ASP A 54 -7.76 -5.98 18.87
C ASP A 54 -9.26 -5.68 18.89
N ILE A 55 -10.00 -6.06 17.85
CA ILE A 55 -11.49 -6.05 17.87
C ILE A 55 -12.02 -6.90 19.03
N ALA A 56 -11.45 -8.10 19.22
CA ALA A 56 -11.85 -8.99 20.31
C ALA A 56 -11.61 -8.36 21.69
N LYS A 57 -10.47 -7.68 21.89
CA LYS A 57 -10.19 -6.92 23.12
C LYS A 57 -11.17 -5.75 23.31
N HIS A 58 -11.45 -4.98 22.26
CA HIS A 58 -12.37 -3.83 22.33
C HIS A 58 -13.81 -4.22 22.65
N ILE A 59 -14.28 -5.35 22.10
CA ILE A 59 -15.64 -5.86 22.28
C ILE A 59 -15.73 -6.86 23.46
N ASN A 60 -14.60 -7.12 24.13
CA ASN A 60 -14.49 -8.04 25.25
C ASN A 60 -15.05 -9.45 24.94
N THR A 61 -14.69 -9.96 23.76
CA THR A 61 -15.10 -11.27 23.26
C THR A 61 -13.86 -12.10 22.91
N SER A 62 -14.05 -13.40 22.63
CA SER A 62 -12.96 -14.23 22.11
C SER A 62 -12.66 -13.88 20.66
N TYR A 63 -11.39 -13.98 20.29
CA TYR A 63 -10.93 -13.92 18.90
C TYR A 63 -11.72 -14.87 17.99
N SER A 64 -11.95 -16.11 18.44
CA SER A 64 -12.69 -17.13 17.69
C SER A 64 -14.12 -16.70 17.35
N THR A 65 -14.75 -15.89 18.20
CA THR A 65 -16.10 -15.38 17.96
C THR A 65 -16.08 -14.28 16.90
N VAL A 66 -15.13 -13.35 16.97
CA VAL A 66 -14.93 -12.30 15.96
C VAL A 66 -14.66 -12.92 14.59
N ASN A 67 -13.74 -13.87 14.52
CA ASN A 67 -13.37 -14.57 13.29
C ASN A 67 -14.59 -15.29 12.67
N ARG A 68 -15.41 -15.96 13.48
CA ARG A 68 -16.64 -16.63 13.00
C ARG A 68 -17.65 -15.63 12.42
N ILE A 69 -17.83 -14.48 13.07
CA ILE A 69 -18.74 -13.43 12.60
C ILE A 69 -18.27 -12.87 11.26
N ILE A 70 -16.98 -12.52 11.16
CA ILE A 70 -16.36 -11.98 9.94
C ILE A 70 -16.47 -12.98 8.80
N ASN A 71 -16.11 -14.25 9.04
CA ASN A 71 -16.22 -15.29 8.02
C ASN A 71 -17.68 -15.50 7.59
N SER A 72 -18.63 -15.57 8.53
CA SER A 72 -20.05 -15.71 8.18
C SER A 72 -20.58 -14.55 7.32
N TYR A 73 -20.09 -13.33 7.57
CA TYR A 73 -20.41 -12.16 6.76
C TYR A 73 -19.85 -12.29 5.34
N TYR A 74 -18.59 -12.70 5.19
CA TYR A 74 -17.96 -12.87 3.87
C TYR A 74 -18.56 -14.02 3.04
N GLU A 75 -19.02 -15.10 3.68
CA GLU A 75 -19.74 -16.19 3.00
C GLU A 75 -21.10 -15.72 2.45
N ILE A 76 -21.77 -14.80 3.14
CA ILE A 76 -23.05 -14.25 2.66
C ILE A 76 -22.83 -13.20 1.57
N HIS A 77 -21.74 -12.45 1.64
CA HIS A 77 -21.48 -11.25 0.82
C HIS A 77 -20.32 -11.40 -0.16
N HIS A 78 -20.02 -12.63 -0.63
CA HIS A 78 -18.89 -12.94 -1.50
C HIS A 78 -18.61 -11.83 -2.54
N PRO A 79 -17.49 -11.07 -2.43
CA PRO A 79 -17.03 -10.27 -3.54
C PRO A 79 -16.55 -11.25 -4.61
N HIS A 80 -17.07 -11.13 -5.83
CA HIS A 80 -16.68 -11.93 -7.00
C HIS A 80 -15.16 -11.85 -7.17
N ARG A 81 -14.43 -12.85 -6.66
CA ARG A 81 -12.98 -12.94 -6.79
C ARG A 81 -12.67 -13.36 -8.21
N ASN A 82 -12.61 -12.39 -9.13
CA ASN A 82 -11.91 -12.63 -10.38
C ASN A 82 -10.42 -12.73 -10.04
N ASN A 83 -9.94 -13.97 -10.03
CA ASN A 83 -8.57 -14.35 -9.74
C ASN A 83 -7.60 -13.57 -10.63
N LEU A 84 -6.80 -12.70 -10.02
CA LEU A 84 -5.51 -12.28 -10.58
C LEU A 84 -4.51 -13.41 -10.30
N LEU A 85 -4.48 -14.38 -11.21
CA LEU A 85 -3.30 -15.21 -11.51
C LEU A 85 -2.79 -14.81 -12.90
#